data_AF-A0A973AAC3-F1
#
_entry.id   AF-A0A973AAC3-F1
#
_cell.length_a   1.000
_cell.length_b   1.000
_cell.length_c   1.000
_cell.angle_alpha   90.00
_cell.angle_beta   90.00
_cell.angle_gamma   90.00
#
_symmetry.space_group_name_H-M   'P 1'
#
loop_
_entity.id
_entity.type
_entity.pdbx_description
1 polymer ?
#
loop_
_entity_poly.entity_id
_entity_poly.type
_entity_poly.pdbx_seq_one_letter_code
_entity_poly.pdbx_strand_id
1 'polypeptide(L)'
;MDIKKFVLLIIIAFQVSIVFGNVPCENAKIDYHLNRANSLHWLSRLRENSVFEANCSKKHVDSAYQILTESDLESACKIKYTKQINSFYTELDELIGVSLDNLNGNYPLVPFITKQYNQFEYYDDPLETSAEAAISKLLESGIYRPSKELKEVLLFCVVEVQGDQALKEVAIQYLNIHSRMYVISDHEITKILGEVTVLNDSLLSVLGTYFGTNYIGKLTLSEYDNSSEVSYVGAKFEFFDILKKEKISDTYSEGMKVGMAGRLKPFMPYVLCLFIASLFLTTILFLVLKKYLGEAGTWPNYGLATLIGLVLGAGSSLGLIHLFSLFVPQGADFAGEPMPMVWPYLFSISHVLTPVILFILSGFIFKRRFSDSLPLIFVFLFFSSVFLIIPLLKAQFQYLGSAPNLKLISYFILAATAINLGAAEWLRSGYKRKKNYVFLIIGALFFIPLGLLYHELLRSGSDSLGGIENVSMVLAILSGSIPFILLRRKVTVKETDKQEREMLQLVRFSKLINTQLTAISNHILVEFNEGYETNLNQICEASNGVTHLHIHGSPGIGKTTLLNSFLESNKDLYFSFYGDCDEDQEGATTPYEPFYESFSEAIGTGLFYDGSQA
;
A
#
# COMPACT_ATOMS: atom_id res chain seq x y z
N MET A 1 -35.34 30.94 84.67
CA MET A 1 -35.18 30.18 83.41
C MET A 1 -34.41 28.91 83.77
N ASP A 2 -35.05 27.74 83.66
CA ASP A 2 -34.51 26.47 84.16
C ASP A 2 -33.16 26.12 83.52
N ILE A 3 -32.15 25.87 84.36
CA ILE A 3 -30.81 25.42 83.94
C ILE A 3 -30.90 24.16 83.05
N LYS A 4 -31.88 23.28 83.29
CA LYS A 4 -32.16 22.12 82.45
C LYS A 4 -32.57 22.49 81.03
N LYS A 5 -33.36 23.56 80.84
CA LYS A 5 -33.77 24.04 79.50
C LYS A 5 -32.60 24.70 78.77
N PHE A 6 -31.70 25.38 79.49
CA PHE A 6 -30.51 26.00 78.91
C PHE A 6 -29.47 24.96 78.46
N VAL A 7 -29.25 23.91 79.26
CA VAL A 7 -28.35 22.79 78.89
C VAL A 7 -28.92 21.99 77.71
N LEU A 8 -30.23 21.76 77.68
CA LEU A 8 -30.87 21.10 76.53
C LEU A 8 -30.74 21.93 75.25
N LEU A 9 -30.85 23.26 75.35
CA LEU A 9 -30.70 24.16 74.20
C LEU A 9 -29.26 24.23 73.69
N ILE A 10 -28.27 24.12 74.58
CA ILE A 10 -26.85 23.98 74.19
C ILE A 10 -26.60 22.63 73.54
N ILE A 11 -27.13 21.52 74.07
CA ILE A 11 -26.96 20.19 73.46
C ILE A 11 -27.65 20.13 72.09
N ILE A 12 -28.85 20.71 71.95
CA ILE A 12 -29.55 20.79 70.66
C ILE A 12 -28.79 21.72 69.69
N ALA A 13 -28.27 22.86 70.14
CA ALA A 13 -27.45 23.74 69.29
C ALA A 13 -26.11 23.11 68.89
N PHE A 14 -25.52 22.27 69.75
CA PHE A 14 -24.29 21.52 69.47
C PHE A 14 -24.55 20.33 68.54
N GLN A 15 -25.70 19.65 68.63
CA GLN A 15 -26.11 18.61 67.69
C GLN A 15 -26.52 19.19 66.33
N VAL A 16 -27.16 20.36 66.30
CA VAL A 16 -27.47 21.09 65.06
C VAL A 16 -26.21 21.64 64.38
N SER A 17 -25.15 21.94 65.13
CA SER A 17 -23.85 22.34 64.58
C SER A 17 -22.95 21.15 64.18
N ILE A 18 -23.29 19.91 64.55
CA ILE A 18 -22.57 18.69 64.10
C ILE A 18 -23.22 18.09 62.85
N VAL A 19 -24.42 18.51 62.49
CA VAL A 19 -24.97 18.35 61.14
C VAL A 19 -24.50 19.52 60.27
N PHE A 20 -23.18 19.75 60.20
CA PHE A 20 -22.64 20.33 58.98
C PHE A 20 -22.95 19.32 57.89
N GLY A 21 -23.92 19.65 57.05
CA GLY A 21 -24.20 18.87 55.86
C GLY A 21 -22.88 18.60 55.15
N ASN A 22 -22.62 17.34 54.84
CA ASN A 22 -21.70 17.02 53.75
C ASN A 22 -22.28 17.72 52.52
N VAL A 23 -21.85 18.96 52.27
CA VAL A 23 -22.04 19.58 50.96
C VAL A 23 -21.38 18.58 50.02
N PRO A 24 -22.13 17.97 49.08
CA PRO A 24 -21.52 17.03 48.17
C PRO A 24 -20.39 17.77 47.46
N CYS A 25 -19.17 17.27 47.65
CA CYS A 25 -18.00 17.73 46.92
C CYS A 25 -18.20 17.35 45.46
N GLU A 26 -18.92 18.20 44.74
CA GLU A 26 -19.25 18.05 43.33
C GLU A 26 -18.66 19.24 42.59
N ASN A 27 -17.79 18.93 41.64
CA ASN A 27 -17.26 19.89 40.70
C ASN A 27 -17.42 19.25 39.32
N ALA A 28 -18.48 19.64 38.62
CA ALA A 28 -18.88 19.04 37.35
C ALA A 28 -17.73 18.95 36.32
N LYS A 29 -16.76 19.89 36.34
CA LYS A 29 -15.60 19.83 35.44
C LYS A 29 -14.59 18.76 35.85
N ILE A 30 -14.28 18.67 37.15
CA ILE A 30 -13.38 17.64 37.67
C ILE A 30 -14.02 16.26 37.50
N ASP A 31 -15.30 16.13 37.87
CA ASP A 31 -16.06 14.88 37.75
C ASP A 31 -16.18 14.44 36.28
N TYR A 32 -16.37 15.37 35.33
CA TYR A 32 -16.33 15.07 33.90
C TYR A 32 -15.02 14.43 33.47
N HIS A 33 -13.87 15.01 33.84
CA HIS A 33 -12.57 14.48 33.47
C HIS A 33 -12.26 13.15 34.19
N LEU A 34 -12.65 13.00 35.45
CA LEU A 34 -12.46 11.74 36.19
C LEU A 34 -13.34 10.61 35.65
N ASN A 35 -14.59 10.89 35.30
CA ASN A 35 -15.48 9.90 34.66
C ASN A 35 -14.92 9.48 33.31
N ARG A 36 -14.46 10.42 32.47
CA ARG A 36 -13.81 10.11 31.20
C ARG A 36 -12.53 9.30 31.37
N ALA A 37 -11.71 9.66 32.37
CA ALA A 37 -10.50 8.90 32.70
C ALA A 37 -10.85 7.44 33.06
N ASN A 38 -11.89 7.24 33.88
CA ASN A 38 -12.39 5.90 34.22
C ASN A 38 -12.85 5.11 33.00
N SER A 39 -13.63 5.72 32.10
CA SER A 39 -14.09 5.08 30.86
C SER A 39 -12.91 4.65 29.98
N LEU A 40 -11.90 5.51 29.81
CA LEU A 40 -10.72 5.19 29.01
C LEU A 40 -9.83 4.12 29.67
N HIS A 41 -9.75 4.11 31.01
CA HIS A 41 -9.06 3.07 31.77
C HIS A 41 -9.70 1.69 31.55
N TRP A 42 -11.03 1.58 31.62
CA TRP A 42 -11.72 0.32 31.33
C TRP A 42 -11.67 -0.08 29.85
N LEU A 43 -11.72 0.90 28.94
CA LEU A 43 -11.53 0.65 27.51
C LEU A 43 -10.14 0.08 27.21
N SER A 44 -9.09 0.59 27.87
CA SER A 44 -7.74 0.05 27.78
C SER A 44 -7.71 -1.43 28.19
N ARG A 45 -8.33 -1.79 29.33
CA ARG A 45 -8.41 -3.19 29.80
C ARG A 45 -9.18 -4.10 28.86
N LEU A 46 -10.28 -3.62 28.27
CA LEU A 46 -11.04 -4.36 27.25
C LEU A 46 -10.26 -4.57 25.95
N ARG A 47 -9.23 -3.75 25.69
CA ARG A 47 -8.33 -3.80 24.54
C ARG A 47 -6.96 -4.35 24.93
N GLU A 48 -6.95 -5.41 25.74
CA GLU A 48 -5.72 -6.12 26.10
C GLU A 48 -4.69 -5.22 26.79
N ASN A 49 -5.16 -4.34 27.69
CA ASN A 49 -4.36 -3.34 28.39
C ASN A 49 -3.61 -2.38 27.43
N SER A 50 -4.33 -1.84 26.45
CA SER A 50 -3.71 -0.95 25.48
C SER A 50 -3.13 0.32 26.13
N VAL A 51 -1.83 0.53 25.93
CA VAL A 51 -1.08 1.67 26.46
C VAL A 51 -1.60 3.01 25.90
N PHE A 52 -2.11 3.02 24.67
CA PHE A 52 -2.63 4.23 24.04
C PHE A 52 -3.83 4.80 24.80
N GLU A 53 -4.85 3.98 25.06
CA GLU A 53 -6.03 4.38 25.82
C GLU A 53 -5.70 4.71 27.27
N ALA A 54 -4.74 4.00 27.88
CA ALA A 54 -4.24 4.32 29.21
C ALA A 54 -3.57 5.70 29.27
N ASN A 55 -2.75 6.04 28.26
CA ASN A 55 -2.15 7.37 28.13
C ASN A 55 -3.21 8.46 27.87
N CYS A 56 -4.27 8.16 27.12
CA CYS A 56 -5.41 9.07 26.99
C CYS A 56 -6.14 9.26 28.34
N SER A 57 -6.37 8.19 29.10
CA SER A 57 -6.94 8.26 30.45
C SER A 57 -6.09 9.17 31.34
N LYS A 58 -4.76 8.98 31.36
CA LYS A 58 -3.81 9.78 32.14
C LYS A 58 -3.91 11.28 31.80
N LYS A 59 -4.07 11.65 30.52
CA LYS A 59 -4.27 13.05 30.11
C LYS A 59 -5.53 13.68 30.70
N HIS A 60 -6.62 12.91 30.87
CA HIS A 60 -7.81 13.41 31.55
C HIS A 60 -7.59 13.56 33.05
N VAL A 61 -6.83 12.66 33.69
CA VAL A 61 -6.41 12.81 35.09
C VAL A 61 -5.54 14.06 35.27
N ASP A 62 -4.61 14.32 34.36
CA ASP A 62 -3.78 15.54 34.35
C ASP A 62 -4.65 16.81 34.24
N SER A 63 -5.66 16.77 33.36
CA SER A 63 -6.61 17.87 33.20
C SER A 63 -7.44 18.08 34.48
N ALA A 64 -7.91 17.01 35.11
CA ALA A 64 -8.62 17.07 36.39
C ALA A 64 -7.74 17.65 37.51
N TYR A 65 -6.47 17.25 37.57
CA TYR A 65 -5.50 17.78 38.54
C TYR A 65 -5.22 19.26 38.32
N GLN A 66 -5.03 19.69 37.07
CA GLN A 66 -4.84 21.10 36.75
C GLN A 66 -6.05 21.94 37.21
N ILE A 67 -7.27 21.50 36.87
CA ILE A 67 -8.50 22.17 37.31
C ILE A 67 -8.60 22.21 38.84
N LEU A 68 -8.26 21.11 39.53
CA LEU A 68 -8.25 21.05 40.99
C LEU A 68 -7.28 22.07 41.61
N THR A 69 -6.09 22.24 41.00
CA THR A 69 -5.09 23.20 41.49
C THR A 69 -5.54 24.65 41.31
N GLU A 70 -6.24 24.95 40.22
CA GLU A 70 -6.76 26.28 39.88
C GLU A 70 -8.09 26.61 40.57
N SER A 71 -8.81 25.61 41.08
CA SER A 71 -10.13 25.79 41.70
C SER A 71 -10.08 26.23 43.17
N ASP A 72 -10.97 27.18 43.52
CA ASP A 72 -11.25 27.62 44.89
C ASP A 72 -12.22 26.67 45.61
N LEU A 73 -11.84 25.39 45.72
CA LEU A 73 -12.61 24.39 46.47
C LEU A 73 -12.26 24.40 47.96
N GLU A 74 -13.24 24.05 48.80
CA GLU A 74 -13.00 23.82 50.23
C GLU A 74 -11.91 22.75 50.45
N SER A 75 -11.13 22.92 51.52
CA SER A 75 -9.97 22.08 51.81
C SER A 75 -10.31 20.58 51.91
N ALA A 76 -11.47 20.23 52.49
CA ALA A 76 -11.94 18.86 52.58
C ALA A 76 -12.26 18.24 51.20
N CYS A 77 -12.92 19.00 50.32
CA CYS A 77 -13.20 18.55 48.95
C CYS A 77 -11.93 18.43 48.11
N LYS A 78 -10.98 19.36 48.30
CA LYS A 78 -9.67 19.29 47.64
C LYS A 78 -8.92 18.02 48.03
N ILE A 79 -8.91 17.66 49.31
CA ILE A 79 -8.29 16.41 49.80
C ILE A 79 -8.96 15.17 49.17
N LYS A 80 -10.30 15.15 49.08
CA LYS A 80 -11.04 14.02 48.46
C LYS A 80 -10.65 13.82 47.00
N TYR A 81 -10.66 14.89 46.20
CA TYR A 81 -10.27 14.82 44.79
C TYR A 81 -8.79 14.46 44.62
N THR A 82 -7.89 15.04 45.42
CA THR A 82 -6.46 14.68 45.39
C THR A 82 -6.26 13.18 45.65
N LYS A 83 -6.99 12.60 46.61
CA LYS A 83 -6.90 11.16 46.89
C LYS A 83 -7.38 10.31 45.71
N GLN A 84 -8.49 10.70 45.08
CA GLN A 84 -9.01 10.00 43.89
C GLN A 84 -8.02 10.09 42.72
N ILE A 85 -7.51 11.29 42.42
CA ILE A 85 -6.52 11.53 41.36
C ILE A 85 -5.24 10.71 41.59
N ASN A 86 -4.72 10.71 42.82
CA ASN A 86 -3.52 9.93 43.14
C ASN A 86 -3.74 8.42 43.01
N SER A 87 -4.95 7.93 43.31
CA SER A 87 -5.31 6.52 43.07
C SER A 87 -5.27 6.20 41.58
N PHE A 88 -5.87 7.06 40.74
CA PHE A 88 -5.84 6.91 39.29
C PHE A 88 -4.41 6.93 38.73
N TYR A 89 -3.56 7.85 39.19
CA TYR A 89 -2.16 7.87 38.76
C TYR A 89 -1.44 6.57 39.09
N THR A 90 -1.62 6.05 40.31
CA THR A 90 -0.98 4.80 40.74
C THR A 90 -1.42 3.63 39.86
N GLU A 91 -2.74 3.48 39.64
CA GLU A 91 -3.28 2.40 38.81
C GLU A 91 -2.85 2.50 37.34
N LEU A 92 -2.85 3.71 36.78
CA LEU A 92 -2.43 3.94 35.40
C LEU A 92 -0.93 3.74 35.19
N ASP A 93 -0.10 4.19 36.13
CA ASP A 93 1.35 4.00 36.03
C ASP A 93 1.74 2.53 36.14
N GLU A 94 1.06 1.74 36.99
CA GLU A 94 1.23 0.29 37.06
C GLU A 94 0.76 -0.40 35.76
N LEU A 95 -0.43 -0.03 35.25
CA LEU A 95 -0.97 -0.60 34.02
C LEU A 95 -0.06 -0.31 32.81
N ILE A 96 0.41 0.94 32.67
CA ILE A 96 1.34 1.34 31.62
C ILE A 96 2.67 0.61 31.81
N GLY A 97 3.22 0.59 33.04
CA GLY A 97 4.49 -0.06 33.34
C GLY A 97 4.52 -1.55 32.96
N VAL A 98 3.43 -2.28 33.20
CA VAL A 98 3.32 -3.70 32.83
C VAL A 98 3.09 -3.88 31.33
N SER A 99 2.40 -2.95 30.67
CA SER A 99 1.95 -3.12 29.28
C SER A 99 2.88 -2.51 28.24
N LEU A 100 3.86 -1.69 28.66
CA LEU A 100 4.85 -1.09 27.76
C LEU A 100 5.68 -2.12 27.01
N ASP A 101 5.98 -3.25 27.66
CA ASP A 101 6.77 -4.32 27.06
C ASP A 101 5.94 -5.24 26.16
N ASN A 102 4.61 -5.05 26.09
CA ASN A 102 3.75 -5.83 25.22
C ASN A 102 3.81 -5.34 23.77
N LEU A 103 3.30 -6.16 22.85
CA LEU A 103 3.22 -5.83 21.43
C LEU A 103 2.43 -4.54 21.20
N ASN A 104 1.29 -4.36 21.87
CA ASN A 104 0.44 -3.17 21.73
C ASN A 104 1.06 -1.91 22.37
N GLY A 105 1.99 -2.04 23.31
CA GLY A 105 2.77 -0.93 23.85
C GLY A 105 3.83 -0.44 22.85
N ASN A 106 4.55 -1.36 22.23
CA ASN A 106 5.59 -1.05 21.25
C ASN A 106 5.03 -0.71 19.85
N TYR A 107 3.92 -1.33 19.46
CA TYR A 107 3.27 -1.20 18.16
C TYR A 107 1.74 -1.01 18.31
N PRO A 108 1.27 0.15 18.77
CA PRO A 108 -0.16 0.38 19.05
C PRO A 108 -1.07 0.18 17.83
N LEU A 109 -0.53 0.37 16.62
CA LEU A 109 -1.29 0.20 15.38
C LEU A 109 -1.53 -1.27 15.01
N VAL A 110 -0.76 -2.23 15.53
CA VAL A 110 -0.85 -3.64 15.11
C VAL A 110 -2.23 -4.22 15.42
N PRO A 111 -2.74 -4.18 16.67
CA PRO A 111 -4.08 -4.68 16.97
C PRO A 111 -5.19 -3.97 16.18
N PHE A 112 -4.98 -2.68 15.86
CA PHE A 112 -5.93 -1.89 15.08
C PHE A 112 -6.01 -2.34 13.61
N ILE A 113 -4.86 -2.42 12.91
CA ILE A 113 -4.82 -2.78 11.48
C ILE A 113 -5.19 -4.24 11.22
N THR A 114 -4.99 -5.11 12.20
CA THR A 114 -5.36 -6.54 12.12
C THR A 114 -6.75 -6.84 12.68
N LYS A 115 -7.50 -5.82 13.11
CA LYS A 115 -8.88 -5.91 13.63
C LYS A 115 -9.03 -6.81 14.86
N GLN A 116 -8.08 -6.74 15.79
CA GLN A 116 -8.20 -7.43 17.09
C GLN A 116 -9.20 -6.73 18.03
N TYR A 117 -9.45 -5.43 17.84
CA TYR A 117 -10.38 -4.67 18.66
C TYR A 117 -11.79 -4.63 18.06
N ASN A 118 -12.79 -5.10 18.82
CA ASN A 118 -14.20 -5.13 18.43
C ASN A 118 -15.01 -3.90 18.88
N GLN A 119 -14.36 -2.97 19.57
CA GLN A 119 -15.00 -1.79 20.18
C GLN A 119 -15.06 -0.59 19.22
N PHE A 120 -14.75 -0.74 17.93
CA PHE A 120 -14.86 0.36 16.97
C PHE A 120 -16.19 0.29 16.22
N GLU A 121 -16.92 1.41 16.18
CA GLU A 121 -18.17 1.55 15.43
C GLU A 121 -17.98 2.50 14.25
N TYR A 122 -18.31 2.05 13.05
CA TYR A 122 -18.02 2.78 11.80
C TYR A 122 -19.27 3.34 11.12
N TYR A 123 -20.45 2.80 11.41
CA TYR A 123 -21.66 3.05 10.67
C TYR A 123 -22.75 3.67 11.54
N ASP A 124 -22.94 3.13 12.74
CA ASP A 124 -24.04 3.49 13.61
C ASP A 124 -23.61 4.41 14.77
N ASP A 125 -24.57 4.81 15.61
CA ASP A 125 -24.27 5.57 16.83
C ASP A 125 -23.48 4.69 17.82
N PRO A 126 -22.29 5.14 18.28
CA PRO A 126 -21.52 4.40 19.27
C PRO A 126 -22.24 4.21 20.61
N LEU A 127 -23.14 5.13 21.00
CA LEU A 127 -23.91 5.00 22.23
C LEU A 127 -24.92 3.85 22.12
N GLU A 128 -25.71 3.81 21.05
CA GLU A 128 -26.71 2.76 20.82
C GLU A 128 -26.04 1.38 20.70
N THR A 129 -25.00 1.27 19.88
CA THR A 129 -24.25 0.02 19.71
C THR A 129 -23.49 -0.40 20.98
N SER A 130 -23.14 0.53 21.87
CA SER A 130 -22.59 0.18 23.19
C SER A 130 -23.65 -0.43 24.10
N ALA A 131 -24.89 0.10 24.09
CA ALA A 131 -26.01 -0.48 24.83
C ALA A 131 -26.37 -1.88 24.31
N GLU A 132 -26.43 -2.06 22.99
CA GLU A 132 -26.63 -3.38 22.37
C GLU A 132 -25.54 -4.38 22.77
N ALA A 133 -24.27 -3.96 22.75
CA ALA A 133 -23.16 -4.82 23.17
C ALA A 133 -23.24 -5.20 24.65
N ALA A 134 -23.69 -4.29 25.52
CA ALA A 134 -23.94 -4.59 26.92
C ALA A 134 -25.08 -5.61 27.05
N ILE A 135 -26.23 -5.36 26.43
CA ILE A 135 -27.40 -6.26 26.47
C ILE A 135 -27.04 -7.63 25.89
N SER A 136 -26.31 -7.72 24.77
CA SER A 136 -25.89 -8.98 24.17
C SER A 136 -25.09 -9.84 25.15
N LYS A 137 -24.07 -9.27 25.80
CA LYS A 137 -23.27 -9.97 26.81
C LYS A 137 -24.13 -10.40 28.00
N LEU A 138 -25.07 -9.56 28.40
CA LEU A 138 -26.01 -9.88 29.47
C LEU A 138 -26.93 -11.03 29.08
N LEU A 139 -27.41 -11.07 27.84
CA LEU A 139 -28.31 -12.10 27.34
C LEU A 139 -27.65 -13.48 27.23
N GLU A 140 -26.35 -13.47 26.90
CA GLU A 140 -25.50 -14.67 26.84
C GLU A 140 -25.03 -15.13 28.23
N SER A 141 -25.06 -14.24 29.23
CA SER A 141 -24.73 -14.61 30.59
C SER A 141 -25.81 -15.50 31.21
N GLY A 142 -25.39 -16.59 31.86
CA GLY A 142 -26.29 -17.44 32.63
C GLY A 142 -26.57 -16.80 33.99
N ILE A 143 -27.85 -16.68 34.37
CA ILE A 143 -28.19 -16.31 35.74
C ILE A 143 -27.96 -17.52 36.65
N TYR A 144 -27.60 -17.29 37.91
CA TYR A 144 -27.54 -18.35 38.93
C TYR A 144 -28.86 -19.15 39.03
N ARG A 145 -30.00 -18.49 38.84
CA ARG A 145 -31.35 -19.07 38.72
C ARG A 145 -32.23 -18.18 37.82
N PRO A 146 -32.66 -18.66 36.64
CA PRO A 146 -32.48 -19.99 36.07
C PRO A 146 -31.07 -20.19 35.50
N SER A 147 -30.53 -21.42 35.58
CA SER A 147 -29.20 -21.80 35.04
C SER A 147 -29.12 -21.84 33.50
N LYS A 148 -29.99 -21.08 32.83
CA LYS A 148 -30.05 -20.95 31.38
C LYS A 148 -29.61 -19.53 31.01
N GLU A 149 -29.16 -19.37 29.78
CA GLU A 149 -28.92 -18.05 29.20
C GLU A 149 -30.21 -17.22 29.26
N LEU A 150 -30.05 -15.93 29.57
CA LEU A 150 -31.19 -15.04 29.77
C LEU A 150 -32.12 -14.98 28.56
N LYS A 151 -31.55 -15.06 27.35
CA LYS A 151 -32.30 -15.00 26.09
C LYS A 151 -33.36 -16.09 25.95
N GLU A 152 -33.20 -17.22 26.62
CA GLU A 152 -34.16 -18.34 26.57
C GLU A 152 -35.28 -18.22 27.61
N VAL A 153 -35.16 -17.31 28.56
CA VAL A 153 -36.10 -17.16 29.68
C VAL A 153 -37.35 -16.44 29.20
N LEU A 154 -38.50 -17.12 29.32
CA LEU A 154 -39.82 -16.53 29.08
C LEU A 154 -40.20 -15.69 30.30
N LEU A 155 -40.17 -14.37 30.17
CA LEU A 155 -40.39 -13.44 31.27
C LEU A 155 -41.03 -12.14 30.79
N PHE A 156 -41.82 -11.52 31.66
CA PHE A 156 -42.16 -10.11 31.52
C PHE A 156 -41.01 -9.24 32.03
N CYS A 157 -40.54 -8.31 31.19
CA CYS A 157 -39.40 -7.46 31.49
C CYS A 157 -39.82 -5.99 31.47
N VAL A 158 -39.29 -5.20 32.41
CA VAL A 158 -39.39 -3.75 32.38
C VAL A 158 -38.01 -3.16 32.13
N VAL A 159 -37.94 -2.13 31.29
CA VAL A 159 -36.71 -1.41 30.97
C VAL A 159 -36.71 -0.04 31.63
N GLU A 160 -35.67 0.25 32.41
CA GLU A 160 -35.35 1.57 32.94
C GLU A 160 -34.02 2.07 32.37
N VAL A 161 -33.93 3.39 32.15
CA VAL A 161 -32.73 4.03 31.60
C VAL A 161 -32.33 5.22 32.45
N GLN A 162 -31.05 5.23 32.85
CA GLN A 162 -30.37 6.32 33.53
C GLN A 162 -29.41 6.98 32.55
N GLY A 163 -29.84 8.06 31.91
CA GLY A 163 -29.11 8.72 30.82
C GLY A 163 -30.05 9.08 29.67
N ASP A 164 -29.53 9.03 28.44
CA ASP A 164 -30.31 9.27 27.23
C ASP A 164 -31.48 8.29 27.11
N GLN A 165 -32.71 8.83 27.08
CA GLN A 165 -33.93 8.03 26.98
C GLN A 165 -34.07 7.30 25.64
N ALA A 166 -33.34 7.70 24.59
CA ALA A 166 -33.31 6.97 23.32
C ALA A 166 -32.85 5.51 23.49
N LEU A 167 -31.96 5.25 24.47
CA LEU A 167 -31.48 3.90 24.78
C LEU A 167 -32.59 2.93 25.20
N LYS A 168 -33.73 3.46 25.67
CA LYS A 168 -34.87 2.63 26.09
C LYS A 168 -35.49 1.92 24.90
N GLU A 169 -35.67 2.63 23.80
CA GLU A 169 -36.21 2.06 22.56
C GLU A 169 -35.21 1.06 21.95
N VAL A 170 -33.92 1.38 21.94
CA VAL A 170 -32.86 0.46 21.51
C VAL A 170 -32.93 -0.84 22.31
N ALA A 171 -33.05 -0.76 23.64
CA ALA A 171 -33.18 -1.92 24.51
C ALA A 171 -34.44 -2.75 24.23
N ILE A 172 -35.59 -2.09 24.05
CA ILE A 172 -36.87 -2.74 23.72
C ILE A 172 -36.74 -3.50 22.40
N GLN A 173 -36.21 -2.86 21.35
CA GLN A 173 -36.02 -3.49 20.05
C GLN A 173 -35.07 -4.67 20.13
N TYR A 174 -33.92 -4.49 20.79
CA TYR A 174 -32.91 -5.54 20.91
C TYR A 174 -33.42 -6.76 21.68
N LEU A 175 -34.09 -6.53 22.82
CA LEU A 175 -34.70 -7.61 23.63
C LEU A 175 -35.79 -8.35 22.85
N ASN A 176 -36.66 -7.65 22.12
CA ASN A 176 -37.74 -8.28 21.37
C ASN A 176 -37.23 -9.17 20.23
N ILE A 177 -36.08 -8.84 19.64
CA ILE A 177 -35.47 -9.62 18.55
C ILE A 177 -34.64 -10.79 19.10
N HIS A 178 -33.85 -10.53 20.16
CA HIS A 178 -32.79 -11.44 20.61
C HIS A 178 -33.13 -12.21 21.89
N SER A 179 -34.30 -12.01 22.49
CA SER A 179 -34.76 -12.73 23.69
C SER A 179 -36.19 -13.23 23.54
N ARG A 180 -36.61 -14.11 24.45
CA ARG A 180 -38.01 -14.57 24.58
C ARG A 180 -38.82 -13.77 25.60
N MET A 181 -38.32 -12.60 26.00
CA MET A 181 -38.99 -11.74 26.97
C MET A 181 -40.07 -10.92 26.29
N TYR A 182 -41.16 -10.68 27.02
CA TYR A 182 -42.11 -9.64 26.66
C TYR A 182 -41.72 -8.37 27.42
N VAL A 183 -41.28 -7.35 26.69
CA VAL A 183 -40.97 -6.07 27.30
C VAL A 183 -42.26 -5.28 27.50
N ILE A 184 -42.60 -5.00 28.75
CA ILE A 184 -43.77 -4.19 29.12
C ILE A 184 -43.46 -2.74 28.72
N SER A 185 -44.30 -2.20 27.86
CA SER A 185 -44.14 -0.84 27.36
C SER A 185 -44.61 0.22 28.36
N ASP A 186 -44.11 1.45 28.24
CA ASP A 186 -44.47 2.54 29.16
C ASP A 186 -45.96 2.85 29.14
N HIS A 187 -46.62 2.76 27.99
CA HIS A 187 -48.05 2.98 27.92
C HIS A 187 -48.85 1.94 28.72
N GLU A 188 -48.38 0.68 28.77
CA GLU A 188 -48.97 -0.36 29.61
C GLU A 188 -48.68 -0.11 31.08
N ILE A 189 -47.43 0.27 31.42
CA ILE A 189 -47.03 0.61 32.79
C ILE A 189 -47.88 1.77 33.31
N THR A 190 -48.02 2.85 32.54
CA THR A 190 -48.83 4.02 32.93
C THR A 190 -50.32 3.68 33.04
N LYS A 191 -50.83 2.77 32.19
CA LYS A 191 -52.21 2.29 32.30
C LYS A 191 -52.46 1.50 33.59
N ILE A 192 -51.48 0.72 34.06
CA ILE A 192 -51.61 -0.15 35.23
C ILE A 192 -51.31 0.62 36.52
N LEU A 193 -50.27 1.46 36.54
CA LEU A 193 -49.73 2.10 37.74
C LEU A 193 -50.02 3.60 37.84
N GLY A 194 -50.47 4.25 36.76
CA GLY A 194 -50.56 5.71 36.65
C GLY A 194 -49.23 6.36 36.23
N GLU A 195 -49.12 7.69 36.36
CA GLU A 195 -47.84 8.39 36.13
C GLU A 195 -46.81 7.97 37.19
N VAL A 196 -45.81 7.21 36.78
CA VAL A 196 -44.73 6.72 37.64
C VAL A 196 -43.40 7.08 36.99
N THR A 197 -42.51 7.70 37.77
CA THR A 197 -41.17 8.10 37.33
C THR A 197 -40.09 7.07 37.63
N VAL A 198 -40.28 6.20 38.64
CA VAL A 198 -39.33 5.14 39.04
C VAL A 198 -40.06 3.92 39.58
N LEU A 199 -39.72 2.71 39.12
CA LEU A 199 -40.33 1.47 39.61
C LEU A 199 -39.58 0.94 40.82
N ASN A 200 -40.29 0.88 41.95
CA ASN A 200 -39.84 0.19 43.17
C ASN A 200 -40.41 -1.24 43.24
N ASP A 201 -39.91 -2.03 44.19
CA ASP A 201 -40.31 -3.43 44.39
C ASP A 201 -41.83 -3.61 44.58
N SER A 202 -42.49 -2.64 45.23
CA SER A 202 -43.94 -2.69 45.42
C SER A 202 -44.72 -2.51 44.12
N LEU A 203 -44.25 -1.65 43.21
CA LEU A 203 -44.87 -1.41 41.91
C LEU A 203 -44.61 -2.56 40.94
N LEU A 204 -43.43 -3.19 41.00
CA LEU A 204 -43.13 -4.42 40.27
C LEU A 204 -44.10 -5.55 40.67
N SER A 205 -44.48 -5.64 41.95
CA SER A 205 -45.45 -6.65 42.40
C SER A 205 -46.87 -6.44 41.85
N VAL A 206 -47.29 -5.18 41.64
CA VAL A 206 -48.57 -4.84 41.01
C VAL A 206 -48.58 -5.23 39.54
N LEU A 207 -47.50 -4.93 38.80
CA LEU A 207 -47.32 -5.38 37.42
C LEU A 207 -47.36 -6.90 37.31
N GLY A 208 -46.64 -7.59 38.20
CA GLY A 208 -46.62 -9.04 38.27
C GLY A 208 -47.99 -9.68 38.44
N THR A 209 -48.78 -9.11 39.35
CA THR A 209 -50.15 -9.54 39.63
C THR A 209 -51.07 -9.29 38.42
N TYR A 210 -50.93 -8.16 37.73
CA TYR A 210 -51.71 -7.84 36.54
C TYR A 210 -51.46 -8.81 35.38
N PHE A 211 -50.19 -9.16 35.13
CA PHE A 211 -49.80 -10.11 34.08
C PHE A 211 -49.90 -11.59 34.51
N GLY A 212 -50.27 -11.87 35.75
CA GLY A 212 -50.42 -13.24 36.28
C GLY A 212 -49.10 -14.02 36.33
N THR A 213 -47.97 -13.33 36.55
CA THR A 213 -46.64 -13.95 36.63
C THR A 213 -46.10 -13.94 38.06
N ASN A 214 -45.33 -14.97 38.40
CA ASN A 214 -44.60 -15.05 39.68
C ASN A 214 -43.24 -14.33 39.62
N TYR A 215 -42.73 -14.08 38.41
CA TYR A 215 -41.41 -13.49 38.18
C TYR A 215 -41.50 -12.33 37.19
N ILE A 216 -40.74 -11.27 37.47
CA ILE A 216 -40.53 -10.14 36.57
C ILE A 216 -39.03 -9.84 36.48
N GLY A 217 -38.60 -9.45 35.28
CA GLY A 217 -37.25 -8.98 35.03
C GLY A 217 -37.24 -7.46 34.99
N LYS A 218 -36.18 -6.87 35.54
CA LYS A 218 -35.92 -5.43 35.42
C LYS A 218 -34.57 -5.25 34.75
N LEU A 219 -34.55 -4.68 33.55
CA LEU A 219 -33.33 -4.25 32.87
C LEU A 219 -33.13 -2.77 33.15
N THR A 220 -31.99 -2.43 33.75
CA THR A 220 -31.56 -1.04 33.93
C THR A 220 -30.35 -0.79 33.03
N LEU A 221 -30.45 0.20 32.14
CA LEU A 221 -29.31 0.74 31.40
C LEU A 221 -28.80 2.00 32.08
N SER A 222 -27.49 2.10 32.26
CA SER A 222 -26.82 3.28 32.81
C SER A 222 -25.79 3.80 31.83
N GLU A 223 -25.97 5.03 31.37
CA GLU A 223 -24.96 5.76 30.58
C GLU A 223 -23.88 6.28 31.52
N TYR A 224 -22.66 5.76 31.38
CA TYR A 224 -21.51 6.24 32.15
C TYR A 224 -20.73 7.33 31.40
N ASP A 225 -20.72 7.27 30.07
CA ASP A 225 -20.02 8.23 29.22
C ASP A 225 -20.55 8.21 27.79
N ASN A 226 -20.64 9.38 27.17
CA ASN A 226 -20.94 9.52 25.75
C ASN A 226 -20.12 10.65 25.14
N SER A 227 -19.18 10.28 24.27
CA SER A 227 -18.25 11.23 23.70
C SER A 227 -17.65 10.79 22.38
N SER A 228 -16.89 11.70 21.76
CA SER A 228 -16.12 11.37 20.57
C SER A 228 -15.04 10.31 20.81
N GLU A 229 -14.61 10.10 22.06
CA GLU A 229 -13.50 9.21 22.41
C GLU A 229 -13.99 7.82 22.81
N VAL A 230 -15.08 7.76 23.56
CA VAL A 230 -15.71 6.52 24.04
C VAL A 230 -17.17 6.78 24.39
N SER A 231 -18.02 5.80 24.06
CA SER A 231 -19.38 5.65 24.58
C SER A 231 -19.40 4.39 25.45
N TYR A 232 -19.92 4.52 26.66
CA TYR A 232 -19.88 3.49 27.68
C TYR A 232 -21.23 3.36 28.38
N VAL A 233 -21.83 2.18 28.23
CA VAL A 233 -23.11 1.81 28.83
C VAL A 233 -22.96 0.55 29.67
N GLY A 234 -23.49 0.60 30.90
CA GLY A 234 -23.72 -0.57 31.74
C GLY A 234 -25.13 -1.09 31.57
N ALA A 235 -25.29 -2.41 31.51
CA ALA A 235 -26.59 -3.08 31.53
C ALA A 235 -26.66 -3.99 32.76
N LYS A 236 -27.70 -3.79 33.58
CA LYS A 236 -27.99 -4.60 34.75
C LYS A 236 -29.35 -5.25 34.61
N PHE A 237 -29.43 -6.55 34.79
CA PHE A 237 -30.69 -7.28 34.82
C PHE A 237 -30.92 -7.86 36.20
N GLU A 238 -32.09 -7.59 36.75
CA GLU A 238 -32.53 -8.05 38.06
C GLU A 238 -33.74 -8.96 37.90
N PHE A 239 -33.65 -10.17 38.49
CA PHE A 239 -34.72 -11.16 38.48
C PHE A 239 -35.46 -11.11 39.81
N PHE A 240 -36.73 -10.71 39.79
CA PHE A 240 -37.55 -10.50 40.98
C PHE A 240 -38.58 -11.61 41.19
N ASP A 241 -38.68 -12.11 42.42
CA ASP A 241 -39.79 -12.94 42.89
C ASP A 241 -40.89 -12.03 43.45
N ILE A 242 -42.04 -12.01 42.79
CA ILE A 242 -43.16 -11.15 43.16
C ILE A 242 -43.85 -11.64 44.44
N LEU A 243 -43.89 -12.97 44.66
CA LEU A 243 -44.56 -13.57 45.81
C LEU A 243 -43.78 -13.31 47.10
N LYS A 244 -42.46 -13.42 47.02
CA LYS A 244 -41.55 -13.17 48.15
C LYS A 244 -41.12 -11.71 48.29
N LYS A 245 -41.40 -10.88 47.28
CA LYS A 245 -40.96 -9.48 47.19
C LYS A 245 -39.46 -9.33 47.37
N GLU A 246 -38.70 -10.25 46.77
CA GLU A 246 -37.25 -10.27 46.89
C GLU A 246 -36.58 -10.38 45.51
N LYS A 247 -35.42 -9.74 45.38
CA LYS A 247 -34.53 -9.95 44.25
C LYS A 247 -33.85 -11.31 44.41
N ILE A 248 -34.08 -12.21 43.47
CA ILE A 248 -33.48 -13.56 43.48
C ILE A 248 -32.02 -13.49 43.04
N SER A 249 -31.75 -12.68 42.02
CA SER A 249 -30.42 -12.56 41.40
C SER A 249 -30.33 -11.30 40.56
N ASP A 250 -29.11 -10.81 40.39
CA ASP A 250 -28.77 -9.82 39.40
C ASP A 250 -27.58 -10.24 38.56
N THR A 251 -27.51 -9.70 37.36
CA THR A 251 -26.41 -9.88 36.44
C THR A 251 -26.09 -8.55 35.79
N TYR A 252 -24.82 -8.28 35.60
CA TYR A 252 -24.33 -7.01 35.12
C TYR A 252 -23.32 -7.23 34.00
N SER A 253 -23.33 -6.33 33.04
CA SER A 253 -22.46 -6.36 31.87
C SER A 253 -22.20 -4.96 31.37
N GLU A 254 -21.14 -4.83 30.58
CA GLU A 254 -20.66 -3.55 30.09
C GLU A 254 -20.43 -3.59 28.58
N GLY A 255 -20.83 -2.51 27.92
CA GLY A 255 -20.62 -2.28 26.51
C GLY A 255 -19.87 -0.98 26.29
N MET A 256 -18.78 -1.05 25.53
CA MET A 256 -17.98 0.11 25.16
C MET A 256 -17.76 0.14 23.66
N LYS A 257 -17.97 1.33 23.07
CA LYS A 257 -17.75 1.58 21.64
C LYS A 257 -17.06 2.91 21.43
N VAL A 258 -16.32 3.01 20.34
CA VAL A 258 -15.61 4.21 19.91
C VAL A 258 -16.08 4.56 18.51
N GLY A 259 -16.70 5.73 18.37
CA GLY A 259 -17.19 6.25 17.10
C GLY A 259 -16.05 6.57 16.14
N MET A 260 -15.99 5.83 15.03
CA MET A 260 -15.05 6.00 13.92
C MET A 260 -15.68 6.69 12.71
N ALA A 261 -17.00 6.84 12.70
CA ALA A 261 -17.75 7.54 11.66
C ALA A 261 -17.22 8.97 11.47
N GLY A 262 -17.07 9.39 10.22
CA GLY A 262 -16.64 10.76 9.88
C GLY A 262 -15.15 11.08 10.10
N ARG A 263 -14.40 10.28 10.89
CA ARG A 263 -12.97 10.51 11.16
C ARG A 263 -12.07 10.46 9.92
N LEU A 264 -12.55 9.90 8.80
CA LEU A 264 -11.79 9.83 7.54
C LEU A 264 -11.91 11.07 6.66
N LYS A 265 -12.95 11.91 6.82
CA LYS A 265 -13.13 13.10 5.97
C LYS A 265 -11.92 14.06 6.05
N PRO A 266 -11.36 14.36 7.25
CA PRO A 266 -10.19 15.22 7.36
C PRO A 266 -8.88 14.58 6.89
N PHE A 267 -8.86 13.27 6.60
CA PHE A 267 -7.66 12.57 6.10
C PHE A 267 -7.42 12.81 4.60
N MET A 268 -8.49 13.00 3.81
CA MET A 268 -8.40 13.14 2.34
C MET A 268 -7.48 14.27 1.84
N PRO A 269 -7.46 15.46 2.46
CA PRO A 269 -6.51 16.52 2.09
C PRO A 269 -5.05 16.07 2.20
N TYR A 270 -4.68 15.26 3.19
CA TYR A 270 -3.30 14.78 3.35
C TYR A 270 -2.89 13.84 2.22
N VAL A 271 -3.80 12.93 1.81
CA VAL A 271 -3.57 12.03 0.68
C VAL A 271 -3.42 12.82 -0.62
N LEU A 272 -4.27 13.84 -0.82
CA LEU A 272 -4.21 14.70 -1.99
C LEU A 272 -2.90 15.51 -2.05
N CYS A 273 -2.50 16.12 -0.93
CA CYS A 273 -1.22 16.85 -0.82
C CYS A 273 -0.02 15.93 -1.12
N LEU A 274 -0.03 14.72 -0.56
CA LEU A 274 1.01 13.72 -0.82
C LEU A 274 1.03 13.32 -2.30
N PHE A 275 -0.13 13.08 -2.92
CA PHE A 275 -0.22 12.79 -4.35
C PHE A 275 0.33 13.93 -5.21
N ILE A 276 -0.07 15.18 -4.94
CA ILE A 276 0.39 16.36 -5.69
C ILE A 276 1.91 16.53 -5.54
N ALA A 277 2.45 16.42 -4.33
CA ALA A 277 3.88 16.52 -4.08
C ALA A 277 4.67 15.43 -4.81
N SER A 278 4.19 14.18 -4.75
CA SER A 278 4.75 13.04 -5.48
C SER A 278 4.70 13.20 -6.99
N LEU A 279 3.59 13.72 -7.53
CA LEU A 279 3.43 14.01 -8.95
C LEU A 279 4.41 15.08 -9.41
N PHE A 280 4.53 16.17 -8.66
CA PHE A 280 5.45 17.26 -8.96
C PHE A 280 6.90 16.78 -8.98
N LEU A 281 7.32 16.07 -7.93
CA LEU A 281 8.68 15.51 -7.81
C LEU A 281 9.00 14.55 -8.96
N THR A 282 8.11 13.60 -9.24
CA THR A 282 8.33 12.62 -10.32
C THR A 282 8.31 13.25 -11.70
N THR A 283 7.50 14.28 -11.93
CA THR A 283 7.46 15.00 -13.21
C THR A 283 8.78 15.72 -13.47
N ILE A 284 9.32 16.43 -12.47
CA ILE A 284 10.63 17.08 -12.58
C ILE A 284 11.72 16.04 -12.86
N LEU A 285 11.77 14.96 -12.08
CA LEU A 285 12.77 13.91 -12.26
C LEU A 285 12.61 13.22 -13.61
N PHE A 286 11.39 12.97 -14.08
CA PHE A 286 11.13 12.40 -15.40
C PHE A 286 11.67 13.30 -16.52
N LEU A 287 11.44 14.62 -16.45
CA LEU A 287 11.96 15.58 -17.43
C LEU A 287 13.48 15.67 -17.41
N VAL A 288 14.08 15.71 -16.21
CA VAL A 288 15.54 15.72 -16.03
C VAL A 288 16.14 14.43 -16.60
N LEU A 289 15.62 13.27 -16.21
CA LEU A 289 16.11 11.98 -16.70
C LEU A 289 15.95 11.89 -18.23
N LYS A 290 14.78 12.25 -18.79
CA LYS A 290 14.55 12.25 -20.23
C LYS A 290 15.54 13.16 -20.98
N LYS A 291 15.78 14.38 -20.48
CA LYS A 291 16.71 15.34 -21.10
C LYS A 291 18.17 14.88 -21.02
N TYR A 292 18.62 14.42 -19.85
CA TYR A 292 20.03 14.05 -19.62
C TYR A 292 20.40 12.66 -20.11
N LEU A 293 19.43 11.75 -20.30
CA LEU A 293 19.68 10.37 -20.75
C LEU A 293 19.29 10.13 -22.22
N GLY A 294 18.58 11.07 -22.87
CA GLY A 294 18.10 10.89 -24.25
C GLY A 294 17.08 9.75 -24.40
N GLU A 295 16.38 9.38 -23.32
CA GLU A 295 15.52 8.19 -23.30
C GLU A 295 14.10 8.45 -23.84
N ALA A 296 13.59 7.47 -24.59
CA ALA A 296 12.25 7.49 -25.17
C ALA A 296 11.17 7.17 -24.12
N GLY A 297 10.75 8.19 -23.38
CA GLY A 297 9.54 8.17 -22.54
C GLY A 297 8.44 9.05 -23.12
N THR A 298 7.29 8.46 -23.47
CA THR A 298 6.10 9.20 -23.93
C THR A 298 5.18 9.55 -22.74
N TRP A 299 4.54 10.72 -22.77
CA TRP A 299 3.60 11.16 -21.73
C TRP A 299 2.45 10.17 -21.43
N PRO A 300 1.84 9.49 -22.42
CA PRO A 300 0.83 8.46 -22.14
C PRO A 300 1.36 7.30 -21.27
N ASN A 301 2.60 6.86 -21.52
CA ASN A 301 3.22 5.80 -20.73
C ASN A 301 3.62 6.27 -19.33
N TYR A 302 3.96 7.56 -19.15
CA TYR A 302 4.15 8.15 -17.84
C TYR A 302 2.84 8.09 -17.04
N GLY A 303 1.73 8.55 -17.63
CA GLY A 303 0.41 8.48 -17.00
C GLY A 303 -0.01 7.04 -16.64
N LEU A 304 0.24 6.09 -17.54
CA LEU A 304 -0.03 4.68 -17.30
C LEU A 304 0.81 4.11 -16.15
N ALA A 305 2.13 4.38 -16.12
CA ALA A 305 3.01 3.92 -15.05
C ALA A 305 2.61 4.48 -13.68
N THR A 306 2.22 5.76 -13.64
CA THR A 306 1.69 6.41 -12.43
C THR A 306 0.39 5.75 -11.95
N LEU A 307 -0.59 5.58 -12.85
CA LEU A 307 -1.89 5.00 -12.50
C LEU A 307 -1.76 3.56 -11.98
N ILE A 308 -1.01 2.72 -12.69
CA ILE A 308 -0.81 1.32 -12.30
C ILE A 308 -0.02 1.25 -10.99
N GLY A 309 1.07 2.03 -10.85
CA GLY A 309 1.86 2.06 -9.62
C GLY A 309 1.03 2.44 -8.40
N LEU A 310 0.17 3.47 -8.54
CA LEU A 310 -0.76 3.92 -7.51
C LEU A 310 -1.73 2.82 -7.09
N VAL A 311 -2.48 2.28 -8.06
CA VAL A 311 -3.55 1.29 -7.79
C VAL A 311 -2.95 0.00 -7.22
N LEU A 312 -1.88 -0.51 -7.82
CA LEU A 312 -1.25 -1.74 -7.34
C LEU A 312 -0.58 -1.55 -5.98
N GLY A 313 0.09 -0.42 -5.73
CA GLY A 313 0.74 -0.17 -4.43
C GLY A 313 -0.25 -0.08 -3.26
N ALA A 314 -1.34 0.68 -3.43
CA ALA A 314 -2.39 0.77 -2.40
C ALA A 314 -3.16 -0.56 -2.25
N GLY A 315 -3.52 -1.20 -3.37
CA GLY A 315 -4.25 -2.46 -3.37
C GLY A 315 -3.44 -3.61 -2.74
N SER A 316 -2.15 -3.70 -3.04
CA SER A 316 -1.28 -4.73 -2.48
C SER A 316 -1.05 -4.53 -0.98
N SER A 317 -0.96 -3.28 -0.51
CA SER A 317 -0.83 -2.96 0.91
C SER A 317 -2.04 -3.45 1.71
N LEU A 318 -3.26 -3.18 1.22
CA LEU A 318 -4.48 -3.72 1.82
C LEU A 318 -4.51 -5.26 1.82
N GLY A 319 -4.09 -5.88 0.72
CA GLY A 319 -4.00 -7.34 0.61
C GLY A 319 -3.00 -7.94 1.60
N LEU A 320 -1.84 -7.31 1.79
CA LEU A 320 -0.84 -7.75 2.76
C LEU A 320 -1.28 -7.55 4.20
N ILE A 321 -1.94 -6.44 4.53
CA ILE A 321 -2.54 -6.26 5.87
C ILE A 321 -3.50 -7.41 6.19
N HIS A 322 -4.37 -7.76 5.23
CA HIS A 322 -5.30 -8.87 5.41
C HIS A 322 -4.56 -10.21 5.54
N LEU A 323 -3.56 -10.49 4.70
CA LEU A 323 -2.79 -11.73 4.77
C LEU A 323 -2.04 -11.88 6.10
N PHE A 324 -1.39 -10.81 6.57
CA PHE A 324 -0.66 -10.82 7.84
C PHE A 324 -1.58 -10.87 9.07
N SER A 325 -2.83 -10.43 8.96
CA SER A 325 -3.83 -10.56 10.02
C SER A 325 -4.20 -12.01 10.34
N LEU A 326 -3.91 -12.97 9.44
CA LEU A 326 -4.20 -14.39 9.65
C LEU A 326 -3.29 -15.08 10.67
N PHE A 327 -2.11 -14.51 10.96
CA PHE A 327 -1.11 -15.08 11.86
C PHE A 327 -0.48 -14.03 12.79
N VAL A 328 -1.23 -12.97 13.10
CA VAL A 328 -0.79 -11.91 14.00
C VAL A 328 -0.76 -12.41 15.46
N PRO A 329 0.28 -12.09 16.25
CA PRO A 329 0.27 -12.29 17.70
C PRO A 329 -0.77 -11.38 18.39
N GLN A 330 -1.20 -11.73 19.60
CA GLN A 330 -2.12 -10.88 20.36
C GLN A 330 -1.43 -9.60 20.82
N GLY A 331 -2.18 -8.53 21.01
CA GLY A 331 -1.65 -7.24 21.45
C GLY A 331 -1.04 -7.31 22.84
N ALA A 332 -1.59 -8.13 23.73
CA ALA A 332 -1.05 -8.40 25.08
C ALA A 332 0.20 -9.30 25.11
N ASP A 333 0.60 -9.93 24.00
CA ASP A 333 1.78 -10.81 24.00
C ASP A 333 3.05 -9.98 24.26
N PHE A 334 3.96 -10.53 25.06
CA PHE A 334 5.22 -9.87 25.40
C PHE A 334 6.09 -9.67 24.15
N ALA A 335 6.57 -8.45 23.90
CA ALA A 335 7.26 -8.10 22.65
C ALA A 335 8.61 -8.83 22.47
N GLY A 336 9.19 -9.35 23.55
CA GLY A 336 10.40 -10.17 23.50
C GLY A 336 10.17 -11.64 23.13
N GLU A 337 8.92 -12.09 23.02
CA GLU A 337 8.62 -13.43 22.53
C GLU A 337 8.91 -13.57 21.02
N PRO A 338 9.27 -14.77 20.53
CA PRO A 338 9.72 -14.94 19.15
C PRO A 338 8.74 -14.42 18.09
N MET A 339 7.43 -14.65 18.24
CA MET A 339 6.43 -14.23 17.27
C MET A 339 6.17 -12.71 17.30
N PRO A 340 5.83 -12.09 18.45
CA PRO A 340 5.75 -10.63 18.60
C PRO A 340 7.00 -9.88 18.14
N MET A 341 8.19 -10.46 18.35
CA MET A 341 9.45 -9.86 17.93
C MET A 341 9.62 -9.89 16.40
N VAL A 342 9.34 -11.03 15.75
CA VAL A 342 9.64 -11.23 14.32
C VAL A 342 8.54 -10.66 13.41
N TRP A 343 7.27 -10.72 13.83
CA TRP A 343 6.13 -10.35 13.00
C TRP A 343 6.20 -8.90 12.47
N PRO A 344 6.50 -7.86 13.27
CA PRO A 344 6.56 -6.48 12.78
C PRO A 344 7.64 -6.25 11.71
N TYR A 345 8.76 -6.97 11.79
CA TYR A 345 9.82 -6.92 10.77
C TYR A 345 9.40 -7.65 9.49
N LEU A 346 8.84 -8.86 9.61
CA LEU A 346 8.31 -9.60 8.45
C LEU A 346 7.22 -8.80 7.73
N PHE A 347 6.32 -8.18 8.49
CA PHE A 347 5.27 -7.30 7.99
C PHE A 347 5.88 -6.15 7.17
N SER A 348 6.82 -5.40 7.77
CA SER A 348 7.41 -4.21 7.15
C SER A 348 8.25 -4.53 5.91
N ILE A 349 9.07 -5.60 5.97
CA ILE A 349 9.90 -6.03 4.84
C ILE A 349 9.02 -6.52 3.69
N SER A 350 7.99 -7.33 3.96
CA SER A 350 7.11 -7.88 2.91
C SER A 350 6.40 -6.77 2.14
N HIS A 351 5.91 -5.74 2.84
CA HIS A 351 5.33 -4.56 2.23
C HIS A 351 6.33 -3.90 1.28
N VAL A 352 7.54 -3.63 1.77
CA VAL A 352 8.51 -2.83 1.03
C VAL A 352 9.19 -3.58 -0.13
N LEU A 353 9.15 -4.92 -0.14
CA LEU A 353 9.53 -5.74 -1.30
C LEU A 353 8.49 -5.76 -2.42
N THR A 354 7.25 -5.39 -2.12
CA THR A 354 6.10 -5.50 -3.02
C THR A 354 6.25 -4.68 -4.32
N PRO A 355 6.77 -3.44 -4.33
CA PRO A 355 6.96 -2.68 -5.56
C PRO A 355 7.80 -3.42 -6.62
N VAL A 356 8.83 -4.15 -6.21
CA VAL A 356 9.67 -4.95 -7.11
C VAL A 356 8.91 -6.16 -7.65
N ILE A 357 8.17 -6.85 -6.79
CA ILE A 357 7.33 -7.99 -7.18
C ILE A 357 6.25 -7.54 -8.18
N LEU A 358 5.57 -6.44 -7.90
CA LEU A 358 4.56 -5.84 -8.78
C LEU A 358 5.16 -5.39 -10.12
N PHE A 359 6.38 -4.86 -10.11
CA PHE A 359 7.08 -4.50 -11.35
C PHE A 359 7.34 -5.73 -12.23
N ILE A 360 7.79 -6.84 -11.64
CA ILE A 360 8.03 -8.10 -12.36
C ILE A 360 6.70 -8.66 -12.91
N LEU A 361 5.65 -8.72 -12.07
CA LEU A 361 4.34 -9.22 -12.46
C LEU A 361 3.70 -8.37 -13.57
N SER A 362 3.75 -7.04 -13.43
CA SER A 362 3.23 -6.11 -14.43
C SER A 362 4.00 -6.18 -15.75
N GLY A 363 5.31 -6.50 -15.71
CA GLY A 363 6.12 -6.77 -16.91
C GLY A 363 5.61 -7.94 -17.75
N PHE A 364 5.00 -8.97 -17.13
CA PHE A 364 4.37 -10.07 -17.86
C PHE A 364 3.07 -9.64 -18.57
N ILE A 365 2.30 -8.72 -17.97
CA ILE A 365 0.99 -8.29 -18.46
C ILE A 365 1.13 -7.20 -19.54
N PHE A 366 1.91 -6.16 -19.24
CA PHE A 366 2.02 -4.96 -20.08
C PHE A 366 3.19 -5.01 -21.08
N LYS A 367 3.92 -6.14 -21.12
CA LYS A 367 5.12 -6.36 -21.94
C LYS A 367 6.14 -5.21 -21.75
N ARG A 368 6.81 -4.80 -22.84
CA ARG A 368 7.86 -3.77 -22.87
C ARG A 368 7.37 -2.32 -22.83
N ARG A 369 6.06 -2.06 -22.64
CA ARG A 369 5.49 -0.69 -22.78
C ARG A 369 6.11 0.35 -21.84
N PHE A 370 6.57 -0.05 -20.66
CA PHE A 370 7.27 0.83 -19.72
C PHE A 370 8.56 0.23 -19.12
N SER A 371 8.85 -1.05 -19.34
CA SER A 371 10.04 -1.73 -18.80
C SER A 371 11.35 -1.39 -19.51
N ASP A 372 11.29 -0.69 -20.66
CA ASP A 372 12.47 -0.44 -21.50
C ASP A 372 13.14 0.92 -21.22
N SER A 373 12.45 1.82 -20.53
CA SER A 373 12.90 3.19 -20.22
C SER A 373 13.04 3.37 -18.72
N LEU A 374 14.23 3.79 -18.26
CA LEU A 374 14.51 4.03 -16.85
C LEU A 374 13.54 5.02 -16.21
N PRO A 375 13.20 6.18 -16.83
CA PRO A 375 12.25 7.13 -16.25
C PRO A 375 10.89 6.48 -15.94
N LEU A 376 10.43 5.55 -16.77
CA LEU A 376 9.12 4.90 -16.61
C LEU A 376 9.16 3.80 -15.54
N ILE A 377 10.26 3.03 -15.45
CA ILE A 377 10.48 2.06 -14.36
C ILE A 377 10.52 2.80 -13.02
N PHE A 378 11.27 3.90 -12.94
CA PHE A 378 11.35 4.73 -11.74
C PHE A 378 9.98 5.24 -11.29
N VAL A 379 9.20 5.82 -12.21
CA VAL A 379 7.85 6.34 -11.91
C VAL A 379 6.94 5.24 -11.36
N PHE A 380 6.92 4.07 -11.98
CA PHE A 380 6.14 2.93 -11.50
C PHE A 380 6.54 2.54 -10.07
N LEU A 381 7.83 2.30 -9.84
CA LEU A 381 8.34 1.84 -8.55
C LEU A 381 8.09 2.88 -7.46
N PHE A 382 8.32 4.16 -7.78
CA PHE A 382 8.10 5.27 -6.85
C PHE A 382 6.64 5.38 -6.42
N PHE A 383 5.68 5.41 -7.36
CA PHE A 383 4.26 5.48 -7.01
C PHE A 383 3.81 4.24 -6.26
N SER A 384 4.30 3.05 -6.63
CA SER A 384 4.01 1.82 -5.88
C SER A 384 4.54 1.86 -4.45
N SER A 385 5.77 2.35 -4.21
CA SER A 385 6.33 2.52 -2.87
C SER A 385 5.59 3.54 -2.04
N VAL A 386 5.29 4.72 -2.60
CA VAL A 386 4.66 5.82 -1.86
C VAL A 386 3.19 5.53 -1.55
N PHE A 387 2.46 4.87 -2.45
CA PHE A 387 1.06 4.54 -2.17
C PHE A 387 0.87 3.33 -1.27
N LEU A 388 1.93 2.55 -1.05
CA LEU A 388 1.92 1.43 -0.13
C LEU A 388 1.76 1.85 1.34
N ILE A 389 2.22 3.05 1.72
CA ILE A 389 2.05 3.55 3.11
C ILE A 389 0.65 4.12 3.39
N ILE A 390 -0.18 4.37 2.36
CA ILE A 390 -1.47 5.06 2.53
C ILE A 390 -2.42 4.31 3.48
N PRO A 391 -2.61 2.99 3.40
CA PRO A 391 -3.44 2.27 4.36
C PRO A 391 -2.94 2.39 5.81
N LEU A 392 -1.63 2.40 6.02
CA LEU A 392 -1.04 2.55 7.36
C LEU A 392 -1.21 3.98 7.88
N LEU A 393 -0.99 5.00 7.04
CA LEU A 393 -1.24 6.40 7.40
C LEU A 393 -2.73 6.65 7.71
N LYS A 394 -3.63 6.01 6.96
CA LYS A 394 -5.08 6.04 7.23
C LYS A 394 -5.37 5.47 8.62
N ALA A 395 -4.79 4.30 8.94
CA ALA A 395 -4.97 3.66 10.23
C ALA A 395 -4.43 4.52 11.38
N GLN A 396 -3.24 5.10 11.21
CA GLN A 396 -2.65 6.03 12.16
C GLN A 396 -3.58 7.23 12.44
N PHE A 397 -4.07 7.87 11.38
CA PHE A 397 -4.96 9.02 11.51
C PHE A 397 -6.27 8.67 12.23
N GLN A 398 -6.85 7.52 11.87
CA GLN A 398 -8.15 7.08 12.38
C GLN A 398 -8.08 6.66 13.86
N TYR A 399 -7.05 5.90 14.23
CA TYR A 399 -6.89 5.37 15.58
C TYR A 399 -6.33 6.41 16.54
N LEU A 400 -5.20 7.05 16.20
CA LEU A 400 -4.53 7.99 17.09
C LEU A 400 -5.20 9.37 17.15
N GLY A 401 -6.12 9.67 16.22
CA GLY A 401 -6.81 10.96 16.14
C GLY A 401 -5.87 12.16 15.88
N SER A 402 -4.64 11.89 15.43
CA SER A 402 -3.60 12.88 15.23
C SER A 402 -3.19 12.99 13.77
N ALA A 403 -2.73 14.17 13.37
CA ALA A 403 -2.24 14.40 12.01
C ALA A 403 -1.03 13.50 11.70
N PRO A 404 -0.90 13.00 10.46
CA PRO A 404 0.22 12.13 10.10
C PRO A 404 1.56 12.85 10.30
N ASN A 405 2.58 12.12 10.77
CA ASN A 405 3.90 12.69 11.02
C ASN A 405 4.59 13.10 9.71
N LEU A 406 4.50 14.40 9.37
CA LEU A 406 5.05 14.95 8.12
C LEU A 406 6.56 14.74 7.99
N LYS A 407 7.31 14.72 9.09
CA LYS A 407 8.76 14.44 9.06
C LYS A 407 8.99 13.04 8.52
N LEU A 408 8.31 12.04 9.09
CA LEU A 408 8.48 10.63 8.71
C LEU A 408 8.01 10.37 7.27
N ILE A 409 6.90 10.99 6.86
CA ILE A 409 6.42 10.96 5.46
C ILE A 409 7.46 11.55 4.50
N SER A 410 8.04 12.71 4.85
CA SER A 410 9.04 13.36 4.00
C SER A 410 10.30 12.50 3.86
N TYR A 411 10.75 11.86 4.95
CA TYR A 411 11.86 10.93 4.94
C TYR A 411 11.57 9.71 4.07
N PHE A 412 10.35 9.15 4.17
CA PHE A 412 9.92 8.03 3.34
C PHE A 412 9.94 8.40 1.84
N ILE A 413 9.41 9.57 1.46
CA ILE A 413 9.40 10.03 0.06
C ILE A 413 10.83 10.23 -0.47
N LEU A 414 11.72 10.85 0.31
CA LEU A 414 13.11 11.07 -0.09
C LEU A 414 13.88 9.74 -0.22
N ALA A 415 13.74 8.84 0.75
CA ALA A 415 14.32 7.51 0.71
C ALA A 415 13.79 6.69 -0.47
N ALA A 416 12.48 6.70 -0.70
CA ALA A 416 11.84 6.05 -1.84
C ALA A 416 12.37 6.62 -3.17
N THR A 417 12.64 7.93 -3.25
CA THR A 417 13.23 8.53 -4.46
C THR A 417 14.61 7.94 -4.75
N ALA A 418 15.52 7.94 -3.77
CA ALA A 418 16.88 7.45 -3.94
C ALA A 418 16.91 5.94 -4.25
N ILE A 419 16.17 5.14 -3.49
CA ILE A 419 16.09 3.67 -3.64
C ILE A 419 15.51 3.31 -5.00
N ASN A 420 14.39 3.92 -5.40
CA ASN A 420 13.73 3.59 -6.65
C ASN A 420 14.55 4.02 -7.87
N LEU A 421 15.35 5.09 -7.80
CA LEU A 421 16.29 5.45 -8.86
C LEU A 421 17.38 4.39 -9.04
N GLY A 422 17.99 3.94 -7.94
CA GLY A 422 18.99 2.87 -7.96
C GLY A 422 18.42 1.54 -8.45
N ALA A 423 17.23 1.17 -7.95
CA ALA A 423 16.52 -0.04 -8.35
C ALA A 423 16.12 -0.01 -9.83
N ALA A 424 15.66 1.14 -10.36
CA ALA A 424 15.29 1.26 -11.76
C ALA A 424 16.48 1.06 -12.70
N GLU A 425 17.65 1.65 -12.39
CA GLU A 425 18.88 1.45 -13.17
C GLU A 425 19.37 0.00 -13.08
N TRP A 426 19.31 -0.60 -11.88
CA TRP A 426 19.63 -2.01 -11.70
C TRP A 426 18.73 -2.87 -12.59
N LEU A 427 17.40 -2.77 -12.42
CA LEU A 427 16.37 -3.52 -13.15
C LEU A 427 16.51 -3.40 -14.66
N ARG A 428 16.73 -2.19 -15.18
CA ARG A 428 17.00 -1.96 -16.61
C ARG A 428 18.25 -2.70 -17.09
N SER A 429 19.34 -2.62 -16.31
CA SER A 429 20.62 -3.21 -16.68
C SER A 429 20.61 -4.73 -16.74
N GLY A 430 19.94 -5.42 -15.80
CA GLY A 430 19.92 -6.88 -15.80
C GLY A 430 18.79 -7.52 -16.61
N TYR A 431 17.63 -6.85 -16.78
CA TYR A 431 16.59 -7.34 -17.68
C TYR A 431 17.11 -7.55 -19.12
N LYS A 432 18.07 -6.71 -19.55
CA LYS A 432 18.71 -6.84 -20.87
C LYS A 432 19.92 -7.79 -20.91
N ARG A 433 20.57 -8.10 -19.78
CA ARG A 433 21.92 -8.73 -19.75
C ARG A 433 22.01 -10.10 -19.09
N LYS A 434 21.09 -10.51 -18.20
CA LYS A 434 21.25 -11.74 -17.41
C LYS A 434 19.94 -12.51 -17.24
N LYS A 435 19.89 -13.76 -17.72
CA LYS A 435 18.79 -14.73 -17.48
C LYS A 435 18.82 -15.37 -16.08
N ASN A 436 19.42 -14.73 -15.06
CA ASN A 436 19.61 -15.33 -13.74
C ASN A 436 18.76 -14.63 -12.67
N TYR A 437 18.00 -15.40 -11.88
CA TYR A 437 17.12 -14.94 -10.80
C TYR A 437 17.85 -14.19 -9.67
N VAL A 438 19.16 -14.42 -9.47
CA VAL A 438 19.99 -13.70 -8.49
C VAL A 438 19.93 -12.18 -8.68
N PHE A 439 19.75 -11.73 -9.92
CA PHE A 439 19.59 -10.32 -10.24
C PHE A 439 18.34 -9.69 -9.59
N LEU A 440 17.25 -10.43 -9.44
CA LEU A 440 16.02 -9.95 -8.81
C LEU A 440 16.19 -9.81 -7.28
N ILE A 441 16.91 -10.75 -6.67
CA ILE A 441 17.18 -10.78 -5.22
C ILE A 441 17.98 -9.54 -4.80
N ILE A 442 19.01 -9.15 -5.57
CA ILE A 442 19.82 -7.96 -5.26
C ILE A 442 18.98 -6.67 -5.40
N GLY A 443 18.05 -6.62 -6.35
CA GLY A 443 17.15 -5.49 -6.51
C GLY A 443 16.22 -5.29 -5.30
N ALA A 444 15.76 -6.40 -4.71
CA ALA A 444 14.97 -6.39 -3.48
C ALA A 444 15.75 -5.86 -2.25
N LEU A 445 17.06 -6.11 -2.17
CA LEU A 445 17.89 -5.63 -1.05
C LEU A 445 17.97 -4.10 -0.97
N PHE A 446 17.81 -3.37 -2.08
CA PHE A 446 17.78 -1.90 -2.08
C PHE A 446 16.64 -1.33 -1.23
N PHE A 447 15.58 -2.11 -1.02
CA PHE A 447 14.38 -1.66 -0.34
C PHE A 447 14.44 -1.86 1.18
N ILE A 448 15.44 -2.56 1.71
CA ILE A 448 15.59 -2.79 3.17
C ILE A 448 15.51 -1.48 4.00
N PRO A 449 16.19 -0.37 3.63
CA PRO A 449 16.09 0.87 4.39
C PRO A 449 14.66 1.43 4.41
N LEU A 450 13.94 1.34 3.30
CA LEU A 450 12.54 1.74 3.24
C LEU A 450 11.67 0.88 4.18
N GLY A 451 12.05 -0.38 4.41
CA GLY A 451 11.43 -1.28 5.38
C GLY A 451 11.59 -0.80 6.81
N LEU A 452 12.74 -0.21 7.16
CA LEU A 452 12.96 0.39 8.48
C LEU A 452 12.09 1.63 8.70
N LEU A 453 11.89 2.48 7.68
CA LEU A 453 10.98 3.64 7.79
C LEU A 453 9.52 3.19 7.89
N TYR A 454 9.14 2.14 7.16
CA TYR A 454 7.82 1.53 7.28
C TYR A 454 7.59 0.94 8.68
N HIS A 455 8.61 0.31 9.25
CA HIS A 455 8.57 -0.21 10.61
C HIS A 455 8.41 0.91 11.65
N GLU A 456 9.08 2.05 11.47
CA GLU A 456 8.90 3.21 12.35
C GLU A 456 7.48 3.80 12.23
N LEU A 457 6.89 3.81 11.02
CA LEU A 457 5.49 4.18 10.84
C LEU A 457 4.55 3.27 11.65
N LEU A 458 4.84 1.96 11.70
CA LEU A 458 4.07 0.99 12.48
C LEU A 458 4.16 1.22 14.00
N ARG A 459 5.27 1.79 14.49
CA ARG A 459 5.49 2.17 15.90
C ARG A 459 4.85 3.50 16.30
N SER A 460 4.21 4.21 15.37
CA SER A 460 3.59 5.50 15.66
C SER A 460 2.58 5.39 16.82
N GLY A 461 2.69 6.31 17.78
CA GLY A 461 1.86 6.32 18.99
C GLY A 461 2.49 5.61 20.18
N SER A 462 3.63 4.94 20.01
CA SER A 462 4.46 4.45 21.13
C SER A 462 5.33 5.58 21.71
N ASP A 463 5.70 5.44 22.97
CA ASP A 463 6.55 6.42 23.68
C ASP A 463 8.04 6.34 23.26
N SER A 464 8.42 5.34 22.45
CA SER A 464 9.80 5.08 22.04
C SER A 464 10.00 5.22 20.52
N LEU A 465 10.15 6.45 20.03
CA LEU A 465 10.68 6.69 18.68
C LEU A 465 12.20 6.49 18.70
N GLY A 466 12.67 5.49 17.95
CA GLY A 466 14.02 4.92 18.11
C GLY A 466 15.14 5.69 17.41
N GLY A 467 14.85 6.83 16.77
CA GLY A 467 15.83 7.57 15.97
C GLY A 467 16.29 6.83 14.70
N ILE A 468 15.67 5.69 14.39
CA ILE A 468 15.99 4.80 13.27
C ILE A 468 15.74 5.50 11.93
N GLU A 469 14.89 6.53 11.89
CA GLU A 469 14.55 7.25 10.67
C GLU A 469 15.77 7.94 10.04
N ASN A 470 16.69 8.46 10.84
CA ASN A 470 17.91 9.11 10.36
C ASN A 470 18.89 8.08 9.79
N VAL A 471 19.07 6.96 10.49
CA VAL A 471 19.94 5.84 10.05
C VAL A 471 19.41 5.26 8.75
N SER A 472 18.10 5.04 8.67
CA SER A 472 17.47 4.54 7.45
C SER A 472 17.66 5.49 6.27
N MET A 473 17.53 6.81 6.47
CA MET A 473 17.77 7.78 5.41
C MET A 473 19.22 7.72 4.88
N VAL A 474 20.21 7.60 5.77
CA VAL A 474 21.61 7.42 5.35
C VAL A 474 21.78 6.13 4.56
N LEU A 475 21.21 5.01 5.04
CA LEU A 475 21.25 3.73 4.33
C LEU A 475 20.53 3.78 2.98
N ALA A 476 19.43 4.53 2.85
CA ALA A 476 18.70 4.72 1.60
C ALA A 476 19.55 5.48 0.56
N ILE A 477 20.29 6.50 0.98
CA ILE A 477 21.22 7.23 0.11
C ILE A 477 22.37 6.32 -0.32
N LEU A 478 22.97 5.57 0.62
CA LEU A 478 24.07 4.66 0.31
C LEU A 478 23.65 3.52 -0.61
N SER A 479 22.49 2.92 -0.38
CA SER A 479 21.98 1.79 -1.17
C SER A 479 21.36 2.19 -2.50
N GLY A 480 20.74 3.37 -2.61
CA GLY A 480 20.16 3.85 -3.87
C GLY A 480 21.14 4.60 -4.76
N SER A 481 21.79 5.64 -4.22
CA SER A 481 22.55 6.61 -5.01
C SER A 481 23.92 6.09 -5.45
N ILE A 482 24.65 5.36 -4.61
CA ILE A 482 25.98 4.83 -4.96
C ILE A 482 25.88 3.80 -6.11
N PRO A 483 24.98 2.80 -6.04
CA PRO A 483 24.83 1.83 -7.13
C PRO A 483 24.36 2.48 -8.42
N PHE A 484 23.45 3.46 -8.35
CA PHE A 484 23.03 4.25 -9.51
C PHE A 484 24.23 4.88 -10.23
N ILE A 485 25.11 5.57 -9.49
CA ILE A 485 26.31 6.21 -10.05
C ILE A 485 27.28 5.17 -10.64
N LEU A 486 27.54 4.08 -9.91
CA LEU A 486 28.51 3.05 -10.33
C LEU A 486 28.05 2.25 -11.56
N LEU A 487 26.77 1.86 -11.61
CA LEU A 487 26.20 1.12 -12.72
C LEU A 487 26.20 1.96 -13.99
N ARG A 488 25.82 3.22 -13.88
CA ARG A 488 25.79 4.14 -15.01
C ARG A 488 27.19 4.41 -15.56
N ARG A 489 28.19 4.63 -14.71
CA ARG A 489 29.60 4.79 -15.15
C ARG A 489 30.07 3.60 -15.99
N LYS A 490 29.68 2.36 -15.63
CA LYS A 490 30.00 1.15 -16.40
C LYS A 490 29.26 1.06 -17.74
N VAL A 491 28.03 1.57 -17.83
CA VAL A 491 27.27 1.60 -19.09
C VAL A 491 27.88 2.60 -20.06
N THR A 492 28.18 3.83 -19.60
CA THR A 492 28.77 4.88 -20.43
C THR A 492 30.11 4.46 -21.03
N VAL A 493 31.03 3.89 -20.23
CA VAL A 493 32.33 3.41 -20.74
C VAL A 493 32.16 2.39 -21.88
N LYS A 494 31.19 1.47 -21.75
CA LYS A 494 30.93 0.45 -22.78
C LYS A 494 30.31 1.00 -24.06
N GLU A 495 29.47 2.03 -23.98
CA GLU A 495 28.89 2.67 -25.15
C GLU A 495 29.95 3.45 -25.94
N THR A 496 30.87 4.11 -25.24
CA THR A 496 32.04 4.77 -25.85
C THR A 496 32.92 3.76 -26.59
N ASP A 497 33.27 2.62 -25.95
CA ASP A 497 34.02 1.54 -26.60
C ASP A 497 33.32 0.98 -27.85
N LYS A 498 31.97 0.93 -27.85
CA LYS A 498 31.19 0.44 -28.99
C LYS A 498 31.21 1.42 -30.16
N GLN A 499 31.01 2.72 -29.88
CA GLN A 499 31.07 3.77 -30.91
C GLN A 499 32.46 3.87 -31.53
N GLU A 500 33.54 3.75 -30.75
CA GLU A 500 34.90 3.71 -31.29
C GLU A 500 35.11 2.52 -32.23
N ARG A 501 34.60 1.32 -31.90
CA ARG A 501 34.68 0.14 -32.77
C ARG A 501 33.90 0.31 -34.08
N GLU A 502 32.68 0.86 -34.02
CA GLU A 502 31.85 1.12 -35.20
C GLU A 502 32.50 2.17 -36.12
N MET A 503 33.05 3.24 -35.55
CA MET A 503 33.81 4.26 -36.30
C MET A 503 35.03 3.65 -36.98
N LEU A 504 35.75 2.75 -36.30
CA LEU A 504 36.93 2.06 -36.86
C LEU A 504 36.57 1.13 -38.03
N GLN A 505 35.37 0.52 -38.01
CA GLN A 505 34.86 -0.28 -39.13
C GLN A 505 34.49 0.57 -40.35
N LEU A 506 33.86 1.73 -40.15
CA LEU A 506 33.54 2.67 -41.23
C LEU A 506 34.80 3.22 -41.91
N VAL A 507 35.84 3.53 -41.14
CA VAL A 507 37.14 3.97 -41.67
C VAL A 507 37.80 2.87 -42.52
N ARG A 508 37.74 1.61 -42.08
CA ARG A 508 38.24 0.47 -42.88
C ARG A 508 37.47 0.29 -44.19
N PHE A 509 36.16 0.45 -44.16
CA PHE A 509 35.31 0.33 -45.33
C PHE A 509 35.56 1.46 -46.35
N SER A 510 35.69 2.71 -45.89
CA SER A 510 36.06 3.84 -46.74
C SER A 510 37.42 3.63 -47.41
N LYS A 511 38.39 3.05 -46.69
CA LYS A 511 39.70 2.74 -47.25
C LYS A 511 39.61 1.70 -48.38
N LEU A 512 38.76 0.69 -48.24
CA LEU A 512 38.50 -0.31 -49.29
C LEU A 512 37.91 0.33 -50.56
N ILE A 513 36.89 1.18 -50.41
CA ILE A 513 36.27 1.90 -51.54
C ILE A 513 37.31 2.77 -52.27
N ASN A 514 38.10 3.55 -51.54
CA ASN A 514 39.12 4.41 -52.14
C ASN A 514 40.22 3.62 -52.86
N THR A 515 40.54 2.40 -52.39
CA THR A 515 41.51 1.52 -53.05
C THR A 515 40.95 0.95 -54.35
N GLN A 516 39.65 0.63 -54.40
CA GLN A 516 38.99 0.21 -55.64
C GLN A 516 38.87 1.35 -56.66
N LEU A 517 38.52 2.56 -56.21
CA LEU A 517 38.40 3.72 -57.11
C LEU A 517 39.74 4.14 -57.74
N THR A 518 40.84 4.01 -57.00
CA THR A 518 42.20 4.28 -57.53
C THR A 518 42.71 3.19 -58.48
N ALA A 519 42.23 1.95 -58.37
CA ALA A 519 42.53 0.90 -59.33
C ALA A 519 41.85 1.16 -60.69
N ILE A 520 40.63 1.72 -60.70
CA ILE A 520 39.87 2.00 -61.92
C ILE A 520 40.48 3.15 -62.74
N SER A 521 41.13 4.14 -62.10
CA SER A 521 41.71 5.30 -62.82
C SER A 521 42.94 4.97 -63.69
N ASN A 522 43.48 3.75 -63.60
CA ASN A 522 44.68 3.33 -64.34
C ASN A 522 44.38 2.55 -65.64
N HIS A 523 43.10 2.32 -65.98
CA HIS A 523 42.73 1.65 -67.24
C HIS A 523 42.38 2.67 -68.34
N ILE A 524 42.93 2.48 -69.53
CA ILE A 524 42.58 3.25 -70.73
C ILE A 524 41.18 2.81 -71.19
N LEU A 525 40.16 3.63 -70.92
CA LEU A 525 38.82 3.44 -71.49
C LEU A 525 38.81 4.01 -72.91
N VAL A 526 38.48 3.16 -73.89
CA VAL A 526 38.27 3.60 -75.28
C VAL A 526 36.79 3.95 -75.44
N GLU A 527 36.50 5.17 -75.90
CA GLU A 527 35.14 5.61 -76.17
C GLU A 527 34.72 5.13 -77.57
N PHE A 528 34.03 3.99 -77.64
CA PHE A 528 33.50 3.48 -78.90
C PHE A 528 32.29 4.31 -79.35
N ASN A 529 32.45 5.06 -80.44
CA ASN A 529 31.38 5.86 -81.05
C ASN A 529 30.64 5.09 -82.17
N GLU A 530 29.53 5.66 -82.67
CA GLU A 530 28.70 5.09 -83.75
C GLU A 530 29.49 4.75 -85.03
N GLY A 531 30.65 5.36 -85.24
CA GLY A 531 31.52 5.07 -86.38
C GLY A 531 32.08 3.64 -86.36
N TYR A 532 32.27 3.03 -85.18
CA TYR A 532 32.72 1.65 -85.06
C TYR A 532 31.62 0.66 -85.44
N GLU A 533 30.38 0.88 -85.02
CA GLU A 533 29.24 0.04 -85.43
C GLU A 533 28.99 0.13 -86.94
N THR A 534 29.13 1.33 -87.52
CA THR A 534 29.02 1.53 -88.98
C THR A 534 30.08 0.71 -89.73
N ASN A 535 31.32 0.68 -89.25
CA ASN A 535 32.39 -0.11 -89.85
C ASN A 535 32.14 -1.62 -89.70
N LEU A 536 31.63 -2.08 -88.55
CA LEU A 536 31.27 -3.48 -88.35
C LEU A 536 30.14 -3.92 -89.29
N ASN A 537 29.12 -3.08 -89.49
CA ASN A 537 28.05 -3.34 -90.45
C ASN A 537 28.58 -3.47 -91.89
N GLN A 538 29.47 -2.56 -92.31
CA GLN A 538 30.08 -2.64 -93.65
C GLN A 538 30.88 -3.93 -93.87
N ILE A 539 31.58 -4.42 -92.83
CA ILE A 539 32.32 -5.68 -92.90
C ILE A 539 31.36 -6.87 -93.04
N CYS A 540 30.23 -6.85 -92.33
CA CYS A 540 29.22 -7.91 -92.40
C CYS A 540 28.51 -7.93 -93.76
N GLU A 541 28.06 -6.78 -94.24
CA GLU A 541 27.36 -6.63 -95.54
C GLU A 541 28.22 -7.02 -96.74
N ALA A 542 29.55 -6.83 -96.66
CA ALA A 542 30.48 -7.18 -97.73
C ALA A 542 30.69 -8.71 -97.90
N SER A 543 30.20 -9.52 -96.96
CA SER A 543 30.41 -10.97 -96.97
C SER A 543 29.19 -11.74 -97.51
N ASN A 544 29.40 -12.56 -98.55
CA ASN A 544 28.36 -13.46 -99.08
C ASN A 544 28.39 -14.79 -98.32
N GLY A 545 27.70 -14.87 -97.17
CA GLY A 545 27.56 -16.10 -96.40
C GLY A 545 27.89 -15.92 -94.91
N VAL A 546 28.81 -16.75 -94.39
CA VAL A 546 29.23 -16.70 -92.99
C VAL A 546 30.35 -15.66 -92.81
N THR A 547 30.11 -14.64 -92.00
CA THR A 547 31.12 -13.65 -91.59
C THR A 547 31.83 -14.09 -90.32
N HIS A 548 33.15 -14.04 -90.30
CA HIS A 548 33.95 -14.25 -89.08
C HIS A 548 34.56 -12.93 -88.63
N LEU A 549 34.18 -12.45 -87.44
CA LEU A 549 34.70 -11.23 -86.83
C LEU A 549 35.57 -11.60 -85.62
N HIS A 550 36.80 -11.09 -85.62
CA HIS A 550 37.72 -11.24 -84.49
C HIS A 550 38.14 -9.84 -84.00
N ILE A 551 37.74 -9.49 -82.77
CA ILE A 551 38.03 -8.20 -82.14
C ILE A 551 39.15 -8.39 -81.11
N HIS A 552 40.31 -7.81 -81.38
CA HIS A 552 41.49 -7.86 -80.52
C HIS A 552 41.82 -6.47 -79.94
N GLY A 553 42.25 -6.44 -78.67
CA GLY A 553 42.76 -5.24 -78.01
C GLY A 553 43.08 -5.48 -76.53
N SER A 554 43.62 -4.46 -75.85
CA SER A 554 44.01 -4.58 -74.43
C SER A 554 42.84 -4.96 -73.50
N PRO A 555 43.10 -5.64 -72.36
CA PRO A 555 42.07 -5.93 -71.36
C PRO A 555 41.43 -4.65 -70.80
N GLY A 556 40.12 -4.68 -70.54
CA GLY A 556 39.40 -3.57 -69.92
C GLY A 556 39.06 -2.37 -70.81
N ILE A 557 39.36 -2.41 -72.11
CA ILE A 557 39.05 -1.30 -73.04
C ILE A 557 37.57 -1.25 -73.47
N GLY A 558 36.75 -2.25 -73.11
CA GLY A 558 35.32 -2.32 -73.43
C GLY A 558 34.94 -3.12 -74.68
N LYS A 559 35.79 -4.06 -75.13
CA LYS A 559 35.55 -4.90 -76.34
C LYS A 559 34.24 -5.68 -76.26
N THR A 560 34.01 -6.36 -75.14
CA THR A 560 32.80 -7.16 -74.87
C THR A 560 31.55 -6.28 -74.91
N THR A 561 31.63 -5.06 -74.35
CA THR A 561 30.52 -4.10 -74.38
C THR A 561 30.20 -3.63 -75.80
N LEU A 562 31.21 -3.29 -76.61
CA LEU A 562 31.01 -2.92 -78.02
C LEU A 562 30.35 -4.04 -78.81
N LEU A 563 30.87 -5.27 -78.67
CA LEU A 563 30.38 -6.40 -79.43
C LEU A 563 28.95 -6.77 -79.04
N ASN A 564 28.63 -6.80 -77.74
CA ASN A 564 27.26 -7.07 -77.28
C ASN A 564 26.28 -5.99 -77.75
N SER A 565 26.67 -4.71 -77.72
CA SER A 565 25.86 -3.61 -78.28
C SER A 565 25.56 -3.81 -79.76
N PHE A 566 26.59 -4.18 -80.54
CA PHE A 566 26.46 -4.44 -81.96
C PHE A 566 25.55 -5.65 -82.25
N LEU A 567 25.74 -6.76 -81.53
CA LEU A 567 24.95 -7.98 -81.70
C LEU A 567 23.48 -7.76 -81.30
N GLU A 568 23.21 -7.06 -80.20
CA GLU A 568 21.84 -6.73 -79.79
C GLU A 568 21.14 -5.82 -80.81
N SER A 569 21.86 -4.82 -81.32
CA SER A 569 21.32 -3.85 -82.28
C SER A 569 20.99 -4.48 -83.64
N ASN A 570 21.67 -5.57 -84.00
CA ASN A 570 21.52 -6.25 -85.29
C ASN A 570 20.98 -7.69 -85.18
N LYS A 571 20.40 -8.06 -84.03
CA LYS A 571 19.86 -9.41 -83.79
C LYS A 571 18.81 -9.87 -84.80
N ASP A 572 18.09 -8.92 -85.41
CA ASP A 572 17.06 -9.20 -86.41
C ASP A 572 17.67 -9.42 -87.82
N LEU A 573 18.94 -9.04 -88.02
CA LEU A 573 19.66 -9.11 -89.29
C LEU A 573 20.64 -10.28 -89.35
N TYR A 574 21.28 -10.61 -88.23
CA TYR A 574 22.30 -11.66 -88.17
C TYR A 574 21.95 -12.74 -87.15
N PHE A 575 22.19 -13.99 -87.50
CA PHE A 575 22.26 -15.08 -86.53
C PHE A 575 23.70 -15.19 -86.04
N SER A 576 23.95 -14.71 -84.83
CA SER A 576 25.30 -14.53 -84.28
C SER A 576 25.67 -15.60 -83.26
N PHE A 577 26.92 -16.07 -83.32
CA PHE A 577 27.55 -16.90 -82.30
C PHE A 577 28.71 -16.11 -81.68
N TYR A 578 28.76 -16.02 -80.35
CA TYR A 578 29.75 -15.23 -79.61
C TYR A 578 30.43 -16.05 -78.51
N GLY A 579 31.76 -15.97 -78.45
CA GLY A 579 32.52 -16.46 -77.32
C GLY A 579 33.73 -15.59 -77.09
N ASP A 580 34.06 -15.41 -75.81
CA ASP A 580 35.20 -14.62 -75.39
C ASP A 580 36.48 -15.47 -75.43
N CYS A 581 37.61 -14.84 -75.75
CA CYS A 581 38.93 -15.48 -75.78
C CYS A 581 39.70 -15.27 -74.48
N ASP A 582 38.98 -15.19 -73.36
CA ASP A 582 39.53 -15.02 -72.02
C ASP A 582 39.82 -16.40 -71.41
N GLU A 583 40.71 -17.20 -72.04
CA GLU A 583 41.20 -18.45 -71.41
C GLU A 583 41.97 -18.08 -70.13
N ASP A 584 41.30 -18.17 -68.99
CA ASP A 584 41.91 -18.01 -67.68
C ASP A 584 43.00 -19.08 -67.48
N GLN A 585 44.25 -18.64 -67.27
CA GLN A 585 45.40 -19.50 -67.00
C GLN A 585 45.35 -20.21 -65.63
N GLU A 586 44.23 -20.14 -64.90
CA GLU A 586 44.11 -20.68 -63.55
C GLU A 586 42.94 -21.67 -63.41
N GLY A 587 43.23 -22.94 -63.68
CA GLY A 587 42.58 -24.07 -63.01
C GLY A 587 41.23 -24.53 -63.56
N ALA A 588 41.29 -25.51 -64.47
CA ALA A 588 40.21 -26.20 -65.19
C ALA A 588 39.80 -25.50 -66.49
N THR A 589 40.71 -25.53 -67.47
CA THR A 589 40.47 -25.13 -68.86
C THR A 589 39.38 -26.02 -69.47
N THR A 590 38.25 -25.43 -69.83
CA THR A 590 37.34 -26.00 -70.81
C THR A 590 38.07 -25.89 -72.16
N PRO A 591 38.56 -26.98 -72.78
CA PRO A 591 39.26 -26.86 -74.05
C PRO A 591 38.30 -26.25 -75.08
N TYR A 592 38.77 -25.22 -75.81
CA TYR A 592 37.98 -24.45 -76.76
C TYR A 592 36.81 -23.67 -76.15
N GLU A 593 37.01 -23.01 -75.00
CA GLU A 593 36.02 -22.14 -74.34
C GLU A 593 35.32 -21.13 -75.26
N PRO A 594 36.01 -20.38 -76.15
CA PRO A 594 35.31 -19.43 -77.04
C PRO A 594 34.33 -20.15 -77.97
N PHE A 595 34.64 -21.38 -78.37
CA PHE A 595 33.76 -22.19 -79.21
C PHE A 595 32.59 -22.76 -78.41
N TYR A 596 32.84 -23.19 -77.18
CA TYR A 596 31.79 -23.64 -76.27
C TYR A 596 30.79 -22.51 -76.00
N GLU A 597 31.25 -21.32 -75.61
CA GLU A 597 30.39 -20.16 -75.40
C GLU A 597 29.61 -19.82 -76.68
N SER A 598 30.29 -19.77 -77.82
CA SER A 598 29.67 -19.45 -79.11
C SER A 598 28.54 -20.38 -79.50
N PHE A 599 28.70 -21.69 -79.32
CA PHE A 599 27.82 -22.68 -79.95
C PHE A 599 26.99 -23.53 -78.97
N SER A 600 27.20 -23.40 -77.66
CA SER A 600 26.51 -24.21 -76.65
C SER A 600 24.98 -24.13 -76.77
N GLU A 601 24.42 -22.96 -77.10
CA GLU A 601 22.98 -22.79 -77.29
C GLU A 601 22.42 -23.52 -78.51
N ALA A 602 23.22 -23.69 -79.58
CA ALA A 602 22.77 -24.31 -80.83
C ALA A 602 23.12 -25.80 -80.97
N ILE A 603 24.24 -26.24 -80.39
CA ILE A 603 24.77 -27.60 -80.55
C ILE A 603 24.58 -28.44 -79.26
N GLY A 604 24.28 -27.80 -78.12
CA GLY A 604 24.11 -28.44 -76.82
C GLY A 604 25.40 -28.56 -76.00
N THR A 605 25.29 -28.97 -74.74
CA THR A 605 26.43 -29.11 -73.82
C THR A 605 27.24 -30.38 -74.13
N GLY A 606 28.45 -30.21 -74.66
CA GLY A 606 29.41 -31.30 -74.89
C GLY A 606 30.86 -30.79 -74.84
N LEU A 607 31.80 -31.69 -74.53
CA LEU A 607 33.24 -31.39 -74.63
C LEU A 607 33.65 -31.39 -76.11
N PHE A 608 34.15 -30.26 -76.60
CA PHE A 608 34.68 -30.16 -77.96
C PHE A 608 36.12 -30.70 -77.97
N TYR A 609 36.35 -31.76 -78.76
CA TYR A 609 37.68 -32.36 -78.95
C TYR A 609 38.35 -31.81 -80.21
N ASP A 610 39.68 -31.78 -80.21
CA ASP A 610 40.48 -31.49 -81.41
C ASP A 610 40.20 -32.55 -82.49
N GLY A 611 40.08 -32.11 -83.76
CA GLY A 611 39.86 -32.96 -84.93
C GLY A 611 41.00 -33.93 -85.24
N SER A 612 42.09 -33.89 -84.47
CA SER A 612 43.15 -34.90 -84.46
C SER A 612 42.82 -36.17 -83.65
N GLN A 613 41.71 -36.18 -82.89
CA GLN A 613 41.27 -37.30 -82.05
C GLN A 613 39.84 -37.81 -82.36
N ALA A 614 39.30 -37.52 -83.56
CA ALA A 614 38.02 -38.04 -84.06
C ALA A 614 38.18 -39.29 -84.93
#